data_AF-X1MJE4-F1
#
_entry.id   AF-X1MJE4-F1
#
_cell.length_a   1.000
_cell.length_b   1.000
_cell.length_c   1.000
_cell.angle_alpha   90.00
_cell.angle_beta   90.00
_cell.angle_gamma   90.00
#
_symmetry.space_group_name_H-M   'P 1'
#
loop_
_entity.id
_entity.type
_entity.pdbx_description
1 polymer ?
#
loop_
_entity_poly.entity_id
_entity_poly.type
_entity_poly.pdbx_seq_one_letter_code
_entity_poly.pdbx_strand_id
1 'polypeptide(L)' 'MKKFTEDNRGADVAIEAVGLPEVWEQTISMVRKGGTVNLFGGCKRGTKVSIDTSLIHYSQINIKGVFHHT' A
#
# COMPACT_ATOMS: atom_id res chain seq x y z
N MET A 1 9.56 0.67 -8.25
CA MET A 1 9.88 1.16 -6.89
C MET A 1 11.02 0.37 -6.26
N LYS A 2 10.91 -0.96 -6.10
CA LYS A 2 11.94 -1.81 -5.46
C LYS A 2 13.38 -1.51 -5.89
N LYS A 3 13.63 -1.32 -7.19
CA LYS A 3 14.95 -0.94 -7.74
C LYS A 3 15.60 0.33 -7.18
N PHE A 4 14.83 1.17 -6.49
CA PHE A 4 15.29 2.42 -5.89
C PHE A 4 15.53 2.31 -4.38
N THR A 5 15.42 1.09 -3.82
CA THR A 5 15.61 0.81 -2.40
C THR A 5 16.81 -0.11 -2.22
N GLU A 6 17.46 -0.05 -1.06
CA GLU A 6 18.57 -0.94 -0.71
C GLU A 6 18.20 -2.41 -0.92
N ASP A 7 19.10 -3.16 -1.55
CA ASP A 7 18.94 -4.57 -1.91
C ASP A 7 17.65 -4.89 -2.69
N ASN A 8 17.05 -3.89 -3.33
CA ASN A 8 15.79 -4.00 -4.04
C ASN A 8 14.61 -4.51 -3.18
N ARG A 9 14.61 -4.23 -1.86
CA ARG A 9 13.65 -4.81 -0.92
C ARG A 9 12.24 -4.21 -1.00
N GLY A 10 12.11 -2.95 -1.41
CA GLY A 10 10.89 -2.14 -1.28
C GLY A 10 10.91 -1.27 -0.03
N ALA A 11 9.92 -0.39 0.12
CA ALA A 11 9.86 0.53 1.27
C ALA A 11 9.46 -0.20 2.55
N ASP A 12 10.03 0.23 3.68
CA ASP A 12 9.52 -0.06 5.01
C ASP A 12 8.08 0.43 5.20
N VAL A 13 7.81 1.66 4.72
CA VAL A 13 6.50 2.31 4.78
C VAL A 13 6.17 2.94 3.43
N ALA A 14 5.00 2.64 2.89
CA ALA A 14 4.46 3.27 1.68
C ALA A 14 3.18 4.04 2.03
N ILE A 15 3.12 5.33 1.66
CA ILE A 15 1.97 6.20 1.94
C ILE A 15 1.29 6.56 0.62
N GLU A 16 0.01 6.25 0.53
CA GLU A 16 -0.83 6.62 -0.60
C GLU A 16 -1.58 7.91 -0.23
N ALA A 17 -1.49 8.95 -1.08
CA ALA A 17 -2.05 10.27 -0.82
C ALA A 17 -2.79 10.90 -2.03
N VAL A 18 -3.04 10.12 -3.08
CA VAL A 18 -3.71 10.55 -4.32
C VAL A 18 -5.20 10.20 -4.29
N GLY A 19 -5.58 9.05 -3.73
CA GLY A 19 -6.97 8.60 -3.68
C GLY A 19 -7.48 8.00 -4.98
N LEU A 20 -6.61 7.33 -5.73
CA LEU A 20 -6.96 6.57 -6.93
C LEU A 20 -6.73 5.06 -6.72
N PRO A 21 -7.65 4.18 -7.19
CA PRO A 21 -7.57 2.73 -6.99
C PRO A 21 -6.28 2.11 -7.54
N GLU A 22 -5.87 2.52 -8.74
CA GLU A 22 -4.65 2.07 -9.37
C GLU A 22 -3.40 2.50 -8.58
N VAL A 23 -3.46 3.66 -7.91
CA VAL A 23 -2.37 4.16 -7.08
C VAL A 23 -2.35 3.43 -5.73
N TRP A 24 -3.50 3.02 -5.18
CA TRP A 24 -3.57 2.12 -4.02
C TRP A 24 -2.88 0.79 -4.29
N GLU A 25 -3.25 0.12 -5.38
CA GLU A 25 -2.68 -1.18 -5.76
C GLU A 25 -1.17 -1.06 -6.04
N GLN A 26 -0.76 0.01 -6.73
CA GLN A 26 0.65 0.31 -6.94
C GLN A 26 1.37 0.50 -5.60
N THR A 27 0.86 1.34 -4.70
CA THR A 27 1.47 1.63 -3.39
C THR A 27 1.64 0.34 -2.57
N ILE A 28 0.63 -0.54 -2.58
CA ILE A 28 0.71 -1.84 -1.90
C ILE A 28 1.86 -2.70 -2.46
N SER A 29 2.07 -2.70 -3.79
CA SER A 29 3.17 -3.46 -4.42
C SER A 29 4.58 -2.92 -4.12
N MET A 30 4.67 -1.68 -3.62
CA MET A 30 5.96 -1.02 -3.34
C MET A 30 6.56 -1.44 -2.00
N VAL A 31 5.74 -1.92 -1.07
CA VAL A 31 6.19 -2.24 0.29
C VAL A 31 7.03 -3.52 0.33
N ARG A 32 8.00 -3.57 1.25
CA ARG A 32 8.78 -4.78 1.52
C ARG A 32 7.99 -5.78 2.36
N LYS A 33 8.50 -7.02 2.45
CA LYS A 33 7.99 -8.02 3.41
C LYS A 33 8.06 -7.46 4.83
N GLY A 34 6.96 -7.61 5.58
CA GLY A 34 6.77 -7.07 6.93
C GLY A 34 6.55 -5.57 7.01
N GLY A 35 6.52 -4.85 5.87
CA GLY A 35 6.35 -3.39 5.86
C GLY A 35 4.89 -2.95 5.99
N THR A 36 4.68 -1.64 6.01
CA THR A 36 3.36 -1.02 6.22
C THR A 36 2.93 -0.15 5.04
N VAL A 37 1.67 -0.25 4.66
CA VAL A 37 1.00 0.60 3.69
C VAL A 37 -0.02 1.47 4.44
N ASN A 38 0.08 2.78 4.29
CA ASN A 38 -0.87 3.76 4.81
C ASN A 38 -1.68 4.35 3.66
N LEU A 39 -2.97 4.04 3.63
CA LEU A 39 -3.91 4.49 2.61
C LEU A 39 -4.61 5.75 3.10
N PHE A 40 -3.93 6.89 2.93
CA PHE A 40 -4.39 8.21 3.39
C PHE A 40 -5.29 8.90 2.37
N GLY A 41 -4.97 8.80 1.08
CA GLY A 41 -5.82 9.28 0.00
C GLY A 41 -7.08 8.42 -0.12
N GLY A 42 -8.23 8.96 0.26
CA GLY A 42 -9.51 8.24 0.13
C GLY A 42 -9.94 8.10 -1.33
N CYS A 43 -10.16 6.87 -1.80
CA CYS A 43 -10.78 6.63 -3.11
C CYS A 43 -12.24 7.08 -3.15
N LYS A 44 -12.74 7.40 -4.36
CA LYS A 44 -14.16 7.67 -4.59
C LYS A 44 -15.04 6.52 -4.05
N ARG A 45 -16.16 6.86 -3.41
CA ARG A 45 -17.12 5.89 -2.85
C ARG A 45 -17.57 4.86 -3.89
N GLY A 46 -17.64 3.59 -3.46
CA GLY A 46 -18.07 2.47 -4.29
C GLY A 46 -16.93 1.78 -5.05
N THR A 47 -15.72 2.34 -4.99
CA THR A 47 -14.58 1.75 -5.66
C THR A 47 -14.03 0.53 -4.90
N LYS A 48 -13.43 -0.40 -5.65
CA LYS A 48 -12.77 -1.60 -5.12
C LYS A 48 -11.36 -1.67 -5.69
N VAL A 49 -10.47 -2.26 -4.91
CA VAL A 49 -9.10 -2.61 -5.32
C VAL A 49 -8.89 -4.11 -5.20
N SER A 50 -8.02 -4.66 -6.03
CA SER A 50 -7.59 -6.06 -5.98
C SER A 50 -6.20 -6.13 -5.36
N ILE A 51 -6.00 -7.07 -4.43
CA ILE A 51 -4.72 -7.22 -3.74
C ILE A 51 -4.24 -8.66 -3.91
N ASP A 52 -2.98 -8.82 -4.28
CA ASP A 52 -2.32 -10.13 -4.26
C ASP A 52 -2.28 -10.66 -2.83
N THR A 53 -2.97 -11.78 -2.61
CA THR A 53 -3.10 -12.41 -1.30
C THR A 53 -1.77 -12.90 -0.75
N SER A 54 -0.79 -13.20 -1.60
CA SER A 54 0.55 -13.61 -1.19
C SER A 54 1.33 -12.46 -0.54
N LEU A 55 1.07 -11.21 -0.92
CA LEU A 55 1.65 -10.04 -0.28
C LEU A 55 1.12 -9.92 1.15
N ILE A 56 -0.19 -10.10 1.33
CA ILE A 56 -0.81 -10.04 2.66
C ILE A 56 -0.31 -11.19 3.54
N HIS A 57 -0.44 -12.43 3.07
CA HIS A 57 -0.22 -13.60 3.90
C HIS A 57 1.27 -13.95 4.05
N TYR A 58 1.96 -14.20 2.94
CA TYR A 58 3.35 -14.70 2.97
C TYR A 58 4.40 -13.59 3.09
N SER A 59 4.07 -12.37 2.65
CA SER A 59 4.93 -11.21 2.88
C SER A 59 4.57 -10.44 4.15
N GLN A 60 3.53 -10.86 4.88
CA GLN A 60 3.11 -10.29 6.18
C GLN A 60 3.03 -8.76 6.16
N ILE A 61 2.52 -8.17 5.08
CA ILE A 61 2.40 -6.71 4.99
C ILE A 61 1.22 -6.21 5.83
N ASN A 62 1.35 -5.00 6.35
CA ASN A 62 0.29 -4.32 7.07
C ASN A 62 -0.38 -3.29 6.17
N ILE A 63 -1.71 -3.30 6.06
CA ILE A 63 -2.47 -2.29 5.33
C ILE A 63 -3.36 -1.54 6.30
N LYS A 64 -3.25 -0.21 6.33
CA LYS A 64 -4.01 0.66 7.22
C LYS A 64 -4.71 1.74 6.40
N GLY A 65 -6.04 1.75 6.42
CA GLY A 65 -6.83 2.90 6.00
C GLY A 65 -6.85 3.93 7.12
N VAL A 66 -6.69 5.21 6.79
CA VAL A 66 -6.73 6.31 7.77
C VAL A 66 -7.76 7.36 7.34
N PHE A 67 -8.53 7.84 8.30
CA PHE A 67 -9.53 8.89 8.08
C PHE A 67 -9.59 9.78 9.32
N HIS A 68 -9.67 11.09 9.10
CA HIS A 68 -9.80 12.08 10.18
C HIS A 68 -11.27 12.26 10.57
N HIS A 69 -11.59 12.17 11.86
CA HIS A 69 -12.96 12.12 12.39
C HIS A 69 -13.39 13.42 13.10
N THR A 70 -12.92 14.56 12.61
CA THR A 70 -12.98 15.85 13.31
C THR A 70 -13.50 16.89 12.34
#